data_AF-A0AAD7BYN9-F1
#
_entry.id   AF-A0AAD7BYN9-F1
#
_cell.length_a   1.000
_cell.length_b   1.000
_cell.length_c   1.000
_cell.angle_alpha   90.00
_cell.angle_beta   90.00
_cell.angle_gamma   90.00
#
_symmetry.space_group_name_H-M   'P 1'
#
loop_
_entity.id
_entity.type
_entity.pdbx_description
1 polymer ?
#
loop_
_entity_poly.entity_id
_entity_poly.type
_entity_poly.pdbx_seq_one_letter_code
_entity_poly.pdbx_strand_id
1 'polypeptide(L)'
;MLTDTLPTNWSYVSEGGESIVFSYKGPDNPLYTGTVLRLRKCSLTNRNPPNAEAVVFHEEIMARLIDPTFLPKIQHVHVGQGAELWLNALAALCEPQRPLERKRTDRIDSRCQNAALATDLVGCEALTIEIKPKWGFLPSPTHLSEATQPIKTRTCRFCMHSHLKAQPSSFCPLDLYSGEECRIKKALEGLWEVWLDSDGAINNFRVFVHGKRISSEESSSISKEATISALLGILTTSPVLRTLSRLQRTLDALDIEGLATLWNAADVGGNPTVSEWHEFITSYLSSPNAPPPATPEHLRYHVLAYLLSATFKDCSIIVGIASRTVTVIDLALKSIDRLSKWEQLDREILSAYAAVPVQDRKICVDAAI
;
A
#
# COMPACT_ATOMS: atom_id res chain seq x y z
N MET A 1 -7.74 -18.22 23.55
CA MET A 1 -8.44 -18.45 22.28
C MET A 1 -9.30 -17.24 21.96
N LEU A 2 -9.54 -16.93 20.68
CA LEU A 2 -10.36 -15.78 20.32
C LEU A 2 -11.79 -15.91 20.86
N THR A 3 -12.29 -17.14 20.92
CA THR A 3 -13.59 -17.50 21.52
C THR A 3 -13.70 -17.21 23.02
N ASP A 4 -12.61 -16.88 23.70
CA ASP A 4 -12.63 -16.41 25.11
C ASP A 4 -13.05 -14.94 25.21
N THR A 5 -13.16 -14.24 24.08
CA THR A 5 -13.72 -12.88 23.99
C THR A 5 -15.17 -12.91 23.53
N LEU A 6 -15.93 -11.86 23.83
CA LEU A 6 -17.26 -11.69 23.23
C LEU A 6 -17.13 -11.05 21.83
N PRO A 7 -17.95 -11.41 20.84
CA PRO A 7 -17.99 -10.71 19.55
C PRO A 7 -18.20 -9.20 19.68
N THR A 8 -18.94 -8.76 20.71
CA THR A 8 -19.17 -7.34 21.03
C THR A 8 -17.92 -6.61 21.52
N ASN A 9 -16.87 -7.34 21.92
CA ASN A 9 -15.57 -6.75 22.25
C ASN A 9 -14.80 -6.31 20.99
N TRP A 10 -15.30 -6.58 19.79
CA TRP A 10 -14.64 -6.29 18.53
C TRP A 10 -15.48 -5.33 17.68
N SER A 11 -14.94 -4.15 17.42
CA SER A 11 -15.62 -3.10 16.63
C SER A 11 -15.08 -3.05 15.21
N TYR A 12 -15.95 -2.98 14.22
CA TYR A 12 -15.55 -2.86 12.82
C TYR A 12 -14.72 -1.60 12.58
N VAL A 13 -13.62 -1.73 11.83
CA VAL A 13 -12.73 -0.62 11.46
C VAL A 13 -12.75 -0.38 9.97
N SER A 14 -12.45 -1.41 9.19
CA SER A 14 -12.37 -1.33 7.72
C SER A 14 -12.36 -2.71 7.07
N GLU A 15 -12.51 -2.75 5.73
CA GLU A 15 -12.31 -3.96 4.96
C GLU A 15 -11.67 -3.73 3.59
N GLY A 16 -10.82 -4.67 3.18
CA GLY A 16 -10.20 -4.75 1.86
C GLY A 16 -10.87 -5.79 0.96
N GLY A 17 -10.18 -6.25 -0.08
CA GLY A 17 -10.67 -7.37 -0.91
C GLY A 17 -10.64 -8.71 -0.18
N GLU A 18 -9.57 -8.96 0.57
CA GLU A 18 -9.27 -10.29 1.13
C GLU A 18 -9.52 -10.39 2.64
N SER A 19 -9.49 -9.27 3.35
CA SER A 19 -9.60 -9.23 4.80
C SER A 19 -10.55 -8.14 5.30
N ILE A 20 -11.08 -8.37 6.48
CA ILE A 20 -11.88 -7.42 7.28
C ILE A 20 -11.19 -7.24 8.63
N VAL A 21 -11.25 -6.02 9.18
CA VAL A 21 -10.47 -5.61 10.35
C VAL A 21 -11.38 -5.09 11.45
N PHE A 22 -11.15 -5.56 12.67
CA PHE A 22 -11.88 -5.17 13.88
C PHE A 22 -10.92 -4.72 14.98
N SER A 23 -11.19 -3.61 15.67
CA SER A 23 -10.42 -3.15 16.83
C SER A 23 -10.98 -3.75 18.11
N TYR A 24 -10.10 -4.19 19.01
CA TYR A 24 -10.50 -4.66 20.32
C TYR A 24 -10.95 -3.49 21.22
N LYS A 25 -12.16 -3.59 21.75
CA LYS A 25 -12.82 -2.64 22.68
C LYS A 25 -13.34 -3.34 23.94
N GLY A 26 -12.87 -4.55 24.22
CA GLY A 26 -13.24 -5.30 25.41
C GLY A 26 -12.53 -4.83 26.69
N PRO A 27 -12.74 -5.53 27.81
CA PRO A 27 -12.00 -5.33 29.05
C PRO A 27 -10.49 -5.47 28.84
N ASP A 28 -9.69 -4.85 29.71
CA ASP A 28 -8.24 -4.93 29.58
C ASP A 28 -7.74 -6.39 29.53
N ASN A 29 -6.97 -6.69 28.50
CA ASN A 29 -6.48 -8.02 28.20
C ASN A 29 -5.07 -7.93 27.60
N PRO A 30 -4.06 -8.60 28.19
CA PRO A 30 -2.68 -8.54 27.71
C PRO A 30 -2.46 -8.97 26.26
N LEU A 31 -3.36 -9.79 25.70
CA LEU A 31 -3.28 -10.28 24.33
C LEU A 31 -4.04 -9.41 23.33
N TYR A 32 -5.15 -8.78 23.75
CA TYR A 32 -6.07 -8.11 22.82
C TYR A 32 -6.07 -6.59 22.94
N THR A 33 -5.74 -6.02 24.11
CA THR A 33 -5.67 -4.56 24.29
C THR A 33 -4.66 -3.96 23.29
N GLY A 34 -5.08 -2.95 22.53
CA GLY A 34 -4.25 -2.29 21.52
C GLY A 34 -4.02 -3.11 20.25
N THR A 35 -4.86 -4.13 20.00
CA THR A 35 -4.79 -4.96 18.79
C THR A 35 -6.03 -4.83 17.92
N VAL A 36 -5.85 -5.13 16.63
CA VAL A 36 -6.93 -5.41 15.69
C VAL A 36 -6.95 -6.89 15.33
N LEU A 37 -8.14 -7.43 15.17
CA LEU A 37 -8.39 -8.75 14.60
C LEU A 37 -8.61 -8.60 13.09
N ARG A 38 -7.80 -9.30 12.31
CA ARG A 38 -7.94 -9.45 10.86
C ARG A 38 -8.50 -10.82 10.55
N LEU A 39 -9.67 -10.84 9.91
CA LEU A 39 -10.34 -12.06 9.46
C LEU A 39 -10.34 -12.13 7.94
N ARG A 40 -10.25 -13.36 7.42
CA ARG A 40 -10.36 -13.62 5.99
C ARG A 40 -11.80 -13.49 5.53
N LYS A 41 -11.95 -13.07 4.28
CA LYS A 41 -13.22 -13.06 3.58
C LYS A 41 -13.25 -14.17 2.53
N CYS A 42 -14.42 -14.75 2.32
CA CYS A 42 -14.69 -15.64 1.20
C CYS A 42 -15.52 -14.91 0.15
N SER A 43 -15.11 -15.04 -1.11
CA SER A 43 -15.90 -14.54 -2.23
C SER A 43 -17.18 -15.34 -2.34
N LEU A 44 -18.29 -14.66 -2.68
CA LEU A 44 -19.56 -15.33 -2.92
C LEU A 44 -19.53 -16.17 -4.21
N THR A 45 -18.67 -15.81 -5.16
CA THR A 45 -18.55 -16.49 -6.47
C THR A 45 -17.37 -17.45 -6.52
N ASN A 46 -16.29 -17.20 -5.76
CA ASN A 46 -15.10 -18.04 -5.75
C ASN A 46 -14.89 -18.70 -4.38
N ARG A 47 -15.05 -20.03 -4.31
CA ARG A 47 -15.09 -20.79 -3.06
C ARG A 47 -13.73 -21.23 -2.52
N ASN A 48 -12.64 -20.99 -3.25
CA ASN A 48 -11.30 -21.36 -2.79
C ASN A 48 -10.66 -20.19 -2.03
N PRO A 49 -10.54 -20.27 -0.69
CA PRO A 49 -9.84 -19.25 0.06
C PRO A 49 -8.33 -19.28 -0.25
N PRO A 50 -7.61 -18.14 -0.10
CA PRO A 50 -6.16 -18.13 -0.18
C PRO A 50 -5.55 -19.04 0.90
N ASN A 51 -4.53 -19.82 0.52
CA ASN A 51 -3.81 -20.74 1.42
C ASN A 51 -3.18 -19.95 2.59
N ALA A 52 -3.29 -20.46 3.83
CA ALA A 52 -2.69 -19.84 5.01
C ALA A 52 -1.17 -19.74 4.94
N GLU A 53 -0.51 -20.70 4.29
CA GLU A 53 0.93 -20.69 4.05
C GLU A 53 1.35 -19.47 3.22
N ALA A 54 0.52 -19.03 2.27
CA ALA A 54 0.82 -17.86 1.44
C ALA A 54 0.81 -16.56 2.24
N VAL A 55 0.04 -16.47 3.32
CA VAL A 55 -0.02 -15.27 4.20
C VAL A 55 1.20 -15.21 5.12
N VAL A 56 1.57 -16.32 5.76
CA VAL A 56 2.76 -16.37 6.62
C VAL A 56 4.01 -16.07 5.79
N PHE A 57 4.11 -16.69 4.62
CA PHE A 57 5.22 -16.47 3.70
C PHE A 57 5.33 -15.02 3.22
N HIS A 58 4.19 -14.35 3.02
CA HIS A 58 4.16 -12.94 2.68
C HIS A 58 4.87 -12.07 3.74
N GLU A 59 4.56 -12.31 5.01
CA GLU A 59 5.14 -11.59 6.15
C GLU A 59 6.66 -11.82 6.21
N GLU A 60 7.10 -13.05 6.00
CA GLU A 60 8.52 -13.42 5.95
C GLU A 60 9.28 -12.72 4.82
N ILE A 61 8.70 -12.63 3.61
CA ILE A 61 9.32 -11.90 2.50
C ILE A 61 9.45 -10.42 2.84
N MET A 62 8.38 -9.79 3.32
CA MET A 62 8.38 -8.34 3.58
C MET A 62 9.39 -7.98 4.68
N ALA A 63 9.54 -8.84 5.70
CA ALA A 63 10.52 -8.68 6.77
C ALA A 63 11.99 -8.79 6.30
N ARG A 64 12.26 -9.37 5.12
CA ARG A 64 13.59 -9.38 4.50
C ARG A 64 13.91 -8.09 3.73
N LEU A 65 12.90 -7.33 3.35
CA LEU A 65 13.03 -6.15 2.48
C LEU A 65 12.88 -4.83 3.24
N ILE A 66 12.04 -4.83 4.28
CA ILE A 66 11.75 -3.71 5.16
C ILE A 66 12.11 -4.16 6.57
N ASP A 67 12.81 -3.30 7.31
CA ASP A 67 13.11 -3.55 8.72
C ASP A 67 11.81 -3.87 9.48
N PRO A 68 11.72 -5.01 10.20
CA PRO A 68 10.50 -5.43 10.89
C PRO A 68 9.93 -4.40 11.87
N THR A 69 10.73 -3.45 12.35
CA THR A 69 10.25 -2.34 13.20
C THR A 69 9.27 -1.40 12.48
N PHE A 70 9.32 -1.35 11.15
CA PHE A 70 8.38 -0.58 10.32
C PHE A 70 7.24 -1.45 9.76
N LEU A 71 7.12 -2.71 10.17
CA LEU A 71 6.02 -3.59 9.77
C LEU A 71 5.03 -3.78 10.92
N PRO A 72 3.74 -4.02 10.64
CA PRO A 72 2.78 -4.37 11.67
C PRO A 72 3.24 -5.65 12.38
N LYS A 73 3.21 -5.65 13.71
CA LYS A 73 3.41 -6.89 14.47
C LYS A 73 2.16 -7.74 14.28
N ILE A 74 2.32 -8.87 13.60
CA ILE A 74 1.24 -9.82 13.35
C ILE A 74 1.47 -11.07 14.17
N GLN A 75 0.42 -11.53 14.84
CA GLN A 75 0.38 -12.78 15.55
C GLN A 75 -0.77 -13.63 15.01
N HIS A 76 -0.44 -14.78 14.44
CA HIS A 76 -1.44 -15.77 14.02
C HIS A 76 -2.01 -16.45 15.26
N VAL A 77 -3.34 -16.45 15.36
CA VAL A 77 -4.08 -17.02 16.49
C VAL A 77 -5.13 -18.00 16.00
N HIS A 78 -5.36 -19.06 16.78
CA HIS A 78 -6.46 -19.97 16.53
C HIS A 78 -7.76 -19.36 17.08
N VAL A 79 -8.84 -19.42 16.31
CA VAL A 79 -10.15 -18.88 16.73
C VAL A 79 -10.64 -19.65 17.96
N GLY A 80 -10.63 -20.97 17.88
CA GLY A 80 -10.94 -21.86 19.00
C GLY A 80 -12.14 -22.77 18.75
N GLN A 81 -12.49 -23.58 19.73
CA GLN A 81 -13.69 -24.41 19.67
C GLN A 81 -14.94 -23.53 19.64
N GLY A 82 -15.88 -23.80 18.73
CA GLY A 82 -17.04 -22.93 18.52
C GLY A 82 -16.78 -21.73 17.60
N ALA A 83 -15.66 -21.73 16.86
CA ALA A 83 -15.28 -20.68 15.91
C ALA A 83 -16.43 -20.25 14.98
N GLU A 84 -17.16 -21.20 14.41
CA GLU A 84 -18.24 -20.89 13.46
C GLU A 84 -19.35 -20.05 14.10
N LEU A 85 -19.79 -20.40 15.32
CA LEU A 85 -20.80 -19.63 16.04
C LEU A 85 -20.30 -18.22 16.38
N TRP A 86 -19.06 -18.12 16.85
CA TRP A 86 -18.44 -16.85 17.22
C TRP A 86 -18.27 -15.93 16.01
N LEU A 87 -17.75 -16.45 14.89
CA LEU A 87 -17.54 -15.71 13.65
C LEU A 87 -18.87 -15.29 13.01
N ASN A 88 -19.88 -16.14 13.05
CA ASN A 88 -21.22 -15.79 12.56
C ASN A 88 -21.85 -14.67 13.40
N ALA A 89 -21.68 -14.71 14.73
CA ALA A 89 -22.16 -13.65 15.61
C ALA A 89 -21.45 -12.31 15.34
N LEU A 90 -20.12 -12.33 15.18
CA LEU A 90 -19.36 -11.14 14.80
C LEU A 90 -19.78 -10.60 13.42
N ALA A 91 -19.96 -11.48 12.44
CA ALA A 91 -20.42 -11.12 11.10
C ALA A 91 -21.78 -10.41 11.16
N ALA A 92 -22.72 -10.94 11.94
CA ALA A 92 -24.05 -10.32 12.11
C ALA A 92 -23.97 -8.90 12.72
N LEU A 93 -23.12 -8.68 13.72
CA LEU A 93 -22.89 -7.36 14.32
C LEU A 93 -22.27 -6.36 13.34
N CYS A 94 -21.37 -6.85 12.49
CA CYS A 94 -20.65 -6.05 11.51
C CYS A 94 -21.49 -5.71 10.28
N GLU A 95 -22.39 -6.60 9.86
CA GLU A 95 -23.03 -6.56 8.54
C GLU A 95 -23.72 -5.22 8.23
N PRO A 96 -24.42 -4.53 9.16
CA PRO A 96 -25.00 -3.22 8.89
C PRO A 96 -23.98 -2.16 8.48
N GLN A 97 -22.76 -2.21 9.03
CA GLN A 97 -21.71 -1.21 8.88
C GLN A 97 -20.88 -1.37 7.60
N ARG A 98 -20.94 -2.55 6.96
CA ARG A 98 -20.13 -2.84 5.77
C ARG A 98 -20.58 -2.01 4.55
N PRO A 99 -19.68 -1.59 3.65
CA PRO A 99 -20.07 -0.94 2.40
C PRO A 99 -20.94 -1.86 1.50
N LEU A 100 -21.97 -1.30 0.86
CA LEU A 100 -22.93 -2.07 0.04
C LEU A 100 -22.25 -2.91 -1.05
N GLU A 101 -21.22 -2.37 -1.70
CA GLU A 101 -20.46 -3.09 -2.73
C GLU A 101 -19.79 -4.35 -2.18
N ARG A 102 -19.24 -4.27 -0.97
CA ARG A 102 -18.56 -5.40 -0.31
C ARG A 102 -19.52 -6.48 0.13
N LYS A 103 -20.70 -6.10 0.65
CA LYS A 103 -21.77 -7.06 0.98
C LYS A 103 -22.18 -7.91 -0.23
N ARG A 104 -22.08 -7.34 -1.44
CA ARG A 104 -22.42 -8.02 -2.70
C ARG A 104 -21.32 -8.95 -3.22
N THR A 105 -20.07 -8.77 -2.78
CA THR A 105 -18.93 -9.52 -3.33
C THR A 105 -18.44 -10.63 -2.41
N ASP A 106 -18.52 -10.44 -1.09
CA ASP A 106 -17.85 -11.29 -0.13
C ASP A 106 -18.45 -11.22 1.29
N ARG A 107 -18.06 -12.19 2.13
CA ARG A 107 -18.46 -12.30 3.54
C ARG A 107 -17.31 -12.84 4.38
N ILE A 108 -17.41 -12.73 5.70
CA ILE A 108 -16.45 -13.36 6.62
C ILE A 108 -16.46 -14.88 6.38
N ASP A 109 -15.28 -15.50 6.29
CA ASP A 109 -15.17 -16.96 6.23
C ASP A 109 -15.40 -17.55 7.63
N SER A 110 -16.64 -17.94 7.92
CA SER A 110 -17.05 -18.52 9.20
C SER A 110 -16.45 -19.90 9.50
N ARG A 111 -15.83 -20.55 8.52
CA ARG A 111 -15.18 -21.85 8.69
C ARG A 111 -13.71 -21.72 9.04
N CYS A 112 -13.16 -20.50 8.96
CA CYS A 112 -11.75 -20.26 9.21
C CYS A 112 -11.40 -20.53 10.67
N GLN A 113 -10.41 -21.39 10.89
CA GLN A 113 -9.89 -21.70 12.23
C GLN A 113 -8.74 -20.78 12.65
N ASN A 114 -8.19 -20.00 11.71
CA ASN A 114 -7.05 -19.13 11.93
C ASN A 114 -7.44 -17.67 11.70
N ALA A 115 -6.99 -16.80 12.59
CA ALA A 115 -7.09 -15.37 12.46
C ALA A 115 -5.72 -14.74 12.69
N ALA A 116 -5.59 -13.45 12.36
CA ALA A 116 -4.40 -12.69 12.66
C ALA A 116 -4.76 -11.54 13.61
N LEU A 117 -4.06 -11.44 14.73
CA LEU A 117 -4.01 -10.22 15.52
C LEU A 117 -2.90 -9.34 14.97
N ALA A 118 -3.16 -8.05 14.83
CA ALA A 118 -2.13 -7.08 14.48
C ALA A 118 -2.18 -5.89 15.44
N THR A 119 -1.09 -5.13 15.55
CA THR A 119 -1.11 -3.87 16.30
C THR A 119 -2.21 -2.93 15.76
N ASP A 120 -3.00 -2.33 16.65
CA ASP A 120 -3.97 -1.31 16.27
C ASP A 120 -3.26 0.03 16.03
N LEU A 121 -2.90 0.28 14.76
CA LEU A 121 -2.13 1.44 14.36
C LEU A 121 -2.91 2.77 14.44
N VAL A 122 -4.24 2.72 14.53
CA VAL A 122 -5.10 3.93 14.52
C VAL A 122 -5.82 4.14 15.85
N GLY A 123 -6.14 3.06 16.58
CA GLY A 123 -6.93 3.11 17.81
C GLY A 123 -6.12 3.35 19.09
N CYS A 124 -4.79 3.25 19.03
CA CYS A 124 -3.92 3.42 20.21
C CYS A 124 -3.47 4.85 20.48
N GLU A 125 -3.75 5.80 19.58
CA GLU A 125 -3.27 7.17 19.67
C GLU A 125 -4.38 8.20 19.46
N ALA A 126 -4.12 9.43 19.93
CA ALA A 126 -5.03 10.55 19.72
C ALA A 126 -5.11 10.96 18.25
N LEU A 127 -3.99 10.96 17.53
CA LEU A 127 -3.90 11.38 16.13
C LEU A 127 -2.94 10.49 15.35
N THR A 128 -3.47 9.89 14.29
CA THR A 128 -2.73 9.04 13.35
C THR A 128 -3.01 9.48 11.92
N ILE A 129 -1.99 9.44 11.07
CA ILE A 129 -2.09 9.83 9.66
C ILE A 129 -1.71 8.65 8.76
N GLU A 130 -2.56 8.30 7.80
CA GLU A 130 -2.21 7.38 6.71
C GLU A 130 -1.85 8.18 5.46
N ILE A 131 -0.70 7.88 4.85
CA ILE A 131 -0.23 8.49 3.61
C ILE A 131 -0.01 7.39 2.56
N LYS A 132 -0.53 7.55 1.35
CA LYS A 132 -0.11 6.74 0.19
C LYS A 132 0.92 7.53 -0.61
N PRO A 133 2.22 7.24 -0.43
CA PRO A 133 3.28 8.09 -0.96
C PRO A 133 3.44 7.98 -2.48
N LYS A 134 2.88 6.93 -3.11
CA LYS A 134 2.96 6.63 -4.54
C LYS A 134 4.41 6.38 -4.98
N TRP A 135 4.75 6.73 -6.23
CA TRP A 135 6.02 6.41 -6.88
C TRP A 135 7.06 7.48 -6.56
N GLY A 136 8.15 7.10 -5.90
CA GLY A 136 9.22 7.98 -5.45
C GLY A 136 10.38 8.18 -6.43
N PHE A 137 10.19 7.85 -7.70
CA PHE A 137 11.25 7.94 -8.72
C PHE A 137 10.69 8.26 -10.11
N LEU A 138 11.57 8.73 -11.00
CA LEU A 138 11.38 8.75 -12.45
C LEU A 138 12.05 7.52 -13.08
N PRO A 139 11.43 6.89 -14.10
CA PRO A 139 11.97 5.70 -14.75
C PRO A 139 13.30 5.96 -15.45
N SER A 140 14.10 4.89 -15.60
CA SER A 140 15.33 4.92 -16.38
C SER A 140 15.02 5.20 -17.85
N PRO A 141 15.78 6.08 -18.54
CA PRO A 141 15.58 6.34 -19.97
C PRO A 141 15.92 5.13 -20.86
N THR A 142 16.73 4.18 -20.37
CA THR A 142 17.31 3.07 -21.17
C THR A 142 16.29 2.21 -21.90
N HIS A 143 15.10 2.03 -21.31
CA HIS A 143 14.09 1.10 -21.80
C HIS A 143 12.80 1.79 -22.26
N LEU A 144 12.85 3.12 -22.43
CA LEU A 144 11.73 3.91 -22.90
C LEU A 144 11.85 4.13 -24.40
N SER A 145 10.70 4.22 -25.08
CA SER A 145 10.69 4.63 -26.48
C SER A 145 11.07 6.11 -26.65
N GLU A 146 11.57 6.49 -27.83
CA GLU A 146 11.87 7.89 -28.15
C GLU A 146 10.65 8.83 -27.95
N ALA A 147 9.43 8.30 -28.16
CA ALA A 147 8.20 9.04 -28.01
C ALA A 147 7.83 9.31 -26.54
N THR A 148 8.10 8.37 -25.63
CA THR A 148 7.67 8.42 -24.23
C THR A 148 8.76 8.94 -23.30
N GLN A 149 10.02 8.70 -23.63
CA GLN A 149 11.20 9.12 -22.86
C GLN A 149 11.16 10.61 -22.43
N PRO A 150 10.96 11.62 -23.30
CA PRO A 150 11.00 13.02 -22.90
C PRO A 150 9.86 13.43 -21.94
N ILE A 151 8.82 12.60 -21.81
CA ILE A 151 7.69 12.82 -20.90
C ILE A 151 7.96 12.13 -19.56
N LYS A 152 8.21 10.81 -19.59
CA LYS A 152 8.34 9.96 -18.40
C LYS A 152 9.55 10.29 -17.55
N THR A 153 10.63 10.76 -18.17
CA THR A 153 11.84 11.19 -17.46
C THR A 153 11.75 12.61 -16.90
N ARG A 154 10.61 13.30 -17.07
CA ARG A 154 10.41 14.70 -16.64
C ARG A 154 9.23 14.90 -15.71
N THR A 155 8.13 14.18 -15.91
CA THR A 155 6.94 14.25 -15.06
C THR A 155 6.68 12.90 -14.39
N CYS A 156 6.48 12.88 -13.07
CA CYS A 156 6.26 11.63 -12.36
C CYS A 156 4.89 11.00 -12.68
N ARG A 157 4.81 9.67 -12.51
CA ARG A 157 3.62 8.86 -12.80
C ARG A 157 2.35 9.38 -12.14
N PHE A 158 2.44 9.86 -10.90
CA PHE A 158 1.29 10.42 -10.18
C PHE A 158 0.79 11.72 -10.82
N CYS A 159 1.68 12.66 -11.12
CA CYS A 159 1.27 13.95 -11.69
C CYS A 159 0.62 13.77 -13.08
N MET A 160 1.15 12.87 -13.91
CA MET A 160 0.51 12.53 -15.19
C MET A 160 -0.86 11.87 -14.99
N HIS A 161 -0.99 10.96 -14.04
CA HIS A 161 -2.25 10.28 -13.76
C HIS A 161 -3.32 11.21 -13.16
N SER A 162 -2.91 12.15 -12.29
CA SER A 162 -3.77 13.20 -11.76
C SER A 162 -4.36 14.08 -12.88
N HIS A 163 -3.58 14.35 -13.94
CA HIS A 163 -4.07 15.04 -15.12
C HIS A 163 -5.16 14.22 -15.85
N LEU A 164 -4.91 12.93 -16.12
CA LEU A 164 -5.92 12.05 -16.73
C LEU A 164 -7.23 12.01 -15.92
N LYS A 165 -7.13 12.04 -14.59
CA LYS A 165 -8.30 12.05 -13.70
C LYS A 165 -9.00 13.41 -13.57
N ALA A 166 -8.49 14.46 -14.23
CA ALA A 166 -8.92 15.84 -14.02
C ALA A 166 -8.91 16.25 -12.54
N GLN A 167 -7.92 15.76 -11.78
CA GLN A 167 -7.73 16.04 -10.36
C GLN A 167 -6.30 16.58 -10.13
N PRO A 168 -5.99 17.79 -10.63
CA PRO A 168 -4.67 18.39 -10.43
C PRO A 168 -4.41 18.55 -8.93
N SER A 169 -3.18 18.29 -8.53
CA SER A 169 -2.77 18.33 -7.12
C SER A 169 -1.43 19.03 -6.99
N SER A 170 -1.31 19.86 -5.94
CA SER A 170 -0.03 20.45 -5.52
C SER A 170 0.94 19.38 -4.99
N PHE A 171 0.44 18.22 -4.53
CA PHE A 171 1.25 17.09 -4.11
C PHE A 171 2.07 16.50 -5.27
N CYS A 172 3.38 16.33 -5.03
CA CYS A 172 4.27 15.56 -5.89
C CYS A 172 4.96 14.49 -5.02
N PRO A 173 4.84 13.19 -5.36
CA PRO A 173 5.58 12.14 -4.67
C PRO A 173 7.09 12.40 -4.60
N LEU A 174 7.71 12.90 -5.67
CA LEU A 174 9.15 13.13 -5.67
C LEU A 174 9.59 14.21 -4.66
N ASP A 175 8.70 15.14 -4.31
CA ASP A 175 8.95 16.11 -3.24
C ASP A 175 8.89 15.43 -1.86
N LEU A 176 7.96 14.48 -1.65
CA LEU A 176 7.87 13.67 -0.42
C LEU A 176 9.09 12.75 -0.24
N TYR A 177 9.61 12.19 -1.32
CA TYR A 177 10.79 11.31 -1.32
C TYR A 177 12.13 12.06 -1.43
N SER A 178 12.10 13.40 -1.48
CA SER A 178 13.28 14.22 -1.80
C SER A 178 14.37 14.25 -0.73
N GLY A 179 14.06 13.88 0.52
CA GLY A 179 14.95 14.09 1.68
C GLY A 179 15.20 15.56 2.04
N GLU A 180 14.66 16.50 1.28
CA GLU A 180 14.79 17.93 1.51
C GLU A 180 13.58 18.44 2.30
N GLU A 181 13.80 18.95 3.52
CA GLU A 181 12.71 19.36 4.42
C GLU A 181 11.69 20.31 3.76
N CYS A 182 12.17 21.29 2.98
CA CYS A 182 11.30 22.26 2.30
C CYS A 182 10.37 21.59 1.28
N ARG A 183 10.86 20.60 0.55
CA ARG A 183 10.08 19.88 -0.46
C ARG A 183 9.14 18.86 0.19
N ILE A 184 9.61 18.16 1.22
CA ILE A 184 8.75 17.27 2.03
C ILE A 184 7.58 18.06 2.62
N LYS A 185 7.86 19.22 3.23
CA LYS A 185 6.83 20.12 3.78
C LYS A 185 5.80 20.51 2.71
N LYS A 186 6.26 20.95 1.54
CA LYS A 186 5.39 21.29 0.40
C LYS A 186 4.51 20.10 -0.03
N ALA A 187 5.07 18.88 -0.07
CA ALA A 187 4.30 17.69 -0.41
C ALA A 187 3.22 17.39 0.63
N LEU A 188 3.54 17.52 1.93
CA LEU A 188 2.60 17.32 3.02
C LEU A 188 1.49 18.38 3.03
N GLU A 189 1.83 19.65 2.78
CA GLU A 189 0.87 20.73 2.64
C GLU A 189 -0.10 20.47 1.48
N GLY A 190 0.42 20.01 0.34
CA GLY A 190 -0.40 19.65 -0.81
C GLY A 190 -1.30 18.43 -0.57
N LEU A 191 -0.86 17.44 0.22
CA LEU A 191 -1.73 16.33 0.65
C LEU A 191 -2.87 16.82 1.54
N TRP A 192 -2.57 17.74 2.46
CA TRP A 192 -3.57 18.31 3.37
C TRP A 192 -4.61 19.14 2.62
N GLU A 193 -4.19 19.99 1.70
CA GLU A 193 -5.10 20.82 0.87
C GLU A 193 -6.08 19.95 0.09
N VAL A 194 -5.59 18.93 -0.60
CA VAL A 194 -6.47 18.05 -1.37
C VAL A 194 -7.39 17.23 -0.46
N TRP A 195 -6.93 16.90 0.75
CA TRP A 195 -7.78 16.25 1.76
C TRP A 195 -8.92 17.17 2.21
N LEU A 196 -8.66 18.46 2.43
CA LEU A 196 -9.70 19.45 2.71
C LEU A 196 -10.68 19.59 1.53
N ASP A 197 -10.16 19.80 0.32
CA ASP A 197 -10.97 20.06 -0.88
C ASP A 197 -11.86 18.87 -1.28
N SER A 198 -11.47 17.66 -0.90
CA SER A 198 -12.21 16.42 -1.19
C SER A 198 -13.12 15.95 -0.04
N ASP A 199 -13.27 16.76 1.01
CA ASP A 199 -13.91 16.36 2.26
C ASP A 199 -13.43 15.00 2.82
N GLY A 200 -12.11 14.81 2.76
CA GLY A 200 -11.45 13.59 3.20
C GLY A 200 -11.72 12.36 2.34
N ALA A 201 -12.33 12.50 1.15
CA ALA A 201 -12.57 11.41 0.22
C ALA A 201 -11.30 10.94 -0.51
N ILE A 202 -10.25 11.76 -0.58
CA ILE A 202 -9.01 11.38 -1.25
C ILE A 202 -8.35 10.15 -0.59
N ASN A 203 -7.77 9.27 -1.41
CA ASN A 203 -7.13 8.04 -0.93
C ASN A 203 -5.65 8.19 -0.56
N ASN A 204 -5.03 9.34 -0.83
CA ASN A 204 -3.61 9.58 -0.60
C ASN A 204 -3.29 10.03 0.83
N PHE A 205 -4.27 10.56 1.54
CA PHE A 205 -4.10 11.12 2.88
C PHE A 205 -5.37 10.85 3.68
N ARG A 206 -5.23 10.25 4.86
CA ARG A 206 -6.36 10.03 5.78
C ARG A 206 -5.95 10.39 7.18
N VAL A 207 -6.88 10.99 7.90
CA VAL A 207 -6.70 11.42 9.28
C VAL A 207 -7.58 10.56 10.19
N PHE A 208 -6.98 10.04 11.25
CA PHE A 208 -7.66 9.25 12.26
C PHE A 208 -7.51 9.93 13.61
N VAL A 209 -8.63 10.13 14.30
CA VAL A 209 -8.68 10.66 15.67
C VAL A 209 -9.30 9.60 16.57
N HIS A 210 -8.56 9.15 17.58
CA HIS A 210 -8.99 8.07 18.48
C HIS A 210 -9.50 6.83 17.73
N GLY A 211 -8.82 6.43 16.65
CA GLY A 211 -9.19 5.29 15.80
C GLY A 211 -10.33 5.53 14.82
N LYS A 212 -11.03 6.67 14.88
CA LYS A 212 -12.07 7.03 13.92
C LYS A 212 -11.47 7.80 12.76
N ARG A 213 -11.71 7.36 11.52
CA ARG A 213 -11.44 8.17 10.34
C ARG A 213 -12.38 9.38 10.35
N ILE A 214 -11.83 10.58 10.23
CA ILE A 214 -12.59 11.82 10.20
C ILE A 214 -12.65 12.42 8.80
N SER A 215 -13.71 13.19 8.52
CA SER A 215 -13.79 14.05 7.33
C SER A 215 -13.06 15.38 7.55
N SER A 216 -13.05 16.24 6.53
CA SER A 216 -12.46 17.58 6.66
C SER A 216 -13.27 18.49 7.58
N GLU A 217 -14.60 18.33 7.59
CA GLU A 217 -15.50 19.12 8.45
C GLU A 217 -15.28 18.84 9.94
N GLU A 218 -14.90 17.61 10.27
CA GLU A 218 -14.57 17.17 11.64
C GLU A 218 -13.16 17.61 12.08
N SER A 219 -12.39 18.31 11.23
CA SER A 219 -10.98 18.66 11.48
C SER A 219 -10.77 19.94 12.28
N SER A 220 -11.83 20.62 12.73
CA SER A 220 -11.76 21.92 13.42
C SER A 220 -10.88 21.90 14.68
N SER A 221 -10.69 20.74 15.29
CA SER A 221 -9.84 20.52 16.47
C SER A 221 -8.37 20.20 16.14
N ILE A 222 -8.00 20.05 14.86
CA ILE A 222 -6.67 19.64 14.42
C ILE A 222 -5.94 20.82 13.77
N SER A 223 -4.80 21.21 14.34
CA SER A 223 -3.92 22.19 13.71
C SER A 223 -3.19 21.58 12.51
N LYS A 224 -3.39 22.17 11.32
CA LYS A 224 -2.63 21.85 10.11
C LYS A 224 -1.14 22.01 10.37
N GLU A 225 -0.73 23.16 10.91
CA GLU A 225 0.67 23.53 11.11
C GLU A 225 1.38 22.56 12.06
N ALA A 226 0.76 22.24 13.19
CA ALA A 226 1.31 21.29 14.15
C ALA A 226 1.42 19.88 13.56
N THR A 227 0.40 19.44 12.81
CA THR A 227 0.39 18.12 12.17
C THR A 227 1.47 18.01 11.10
N ILE A 228 1.58 19.01 10.22
CA ILE A 228 2.61 19.06 9.17
C ILE A 228 4.00 19.10 9.79
N SER A 229 4.21 19.91 10.83
CA SER A 229 5.50 19.99 11.54
C SER A 229 5.88 18.64 12.18
N ALA A 230 4.92 17.95 12.79
CA ALA A 230 5.16 16.63 13.38
C ALA A 230 5.49 15.59 12.31
N LEU A 231 4.70 15.52 11.23
CA LEU A 231 4.94 14.63 10.10
C LEU A 231 6.31 14.88 9.46
N LEU A 232 6.67 16.14 9.22
CA LEU A 232 7.97 16.52 8.68
C LEU A 232 9.11 16.01 9.57
N GLY A 233 9.04 16.25 10.88
CA GLY A 233 10.05 15.79 11.82
C GLY A 233 10.16 14.27 11.90
N ILE A 234 9.04 13.54 11.78
CA ILE A 234 9.06 12.07 11.79
C ILE A 234 9.62 11.52 10.46
N LEU A 235 9.10 11.98 9.32
CA LEU A 235 9.44 11.45 8.00
C LEU A 235 10.87 11.79 7.56
N THR A 236 11.43 12.92 8.00
CA THR A 236 12.82 13.30 7.69
C THR A 236 13.83 12.44 8.45
N THR A 237 13.48 11.99 9.66
CA THR A 237 14.36 11.13 10.49
C THR A 237 14.20 9.64 10.19
N SER A 238 13.03 9.22 9.70
CA SER A 238 12.74 7.83 9.39
C SER A 238 13.41 7.40 8.07
N PRO A 239 14.03 6.21 8.00
CA PRO A 239 14.58 5.67 6.76
C PRO A 239 13.49 5.13 5.81
N VAL A 240 12.23 5.05 6.24
CA VAL A 240 11.16 4.35 5.51
C VAL A 240 10.98 4.86 4.08
N LEU A 241 10.93 6.17 3.87
CA LEU A 241 10.76 6.73 2.51
C LEU A 241 11.97 6.42 1.62
N ARG A 242 13.19 6.47 2.17
CA ARG A 242 14.40 6.06 1.43
C ARG A 242 14.35 4.59 1.05
N THR A 243 14.00 3.72 2.00
CA THR A 243 13.86 2.28 1.76
C THR A 243 12.82 2.00 0.68
N LEU A 244 11.64 2.62 0.76
CA LEU A 244 10.58 2.47 -0.23
C LEU A 244 11.01 2.98 -1.61
N SER A 245 11.64 4.16 -1.69
CA SER A 245 12.12 4.71 -2.97
C SER A 245 13.12 3.78 -3.64
N ARG A 246 14.12 3.30 -2.87
CA ARG A 246 15.10 2.33 -3.35
C ARG A 246 14.41 1.07 -3.87
N LEU A 247 13.55 0.44 -3.09
CA LEU A 247 12.84 -0.78 -3.48
C LEU A 247 11.99 -0.56 -4.73
N GLN A 248 11.22 0.53 -4.80
CA GLN A 248 10.41 0.85 -5.98
C GLN A 248 11.27 0.97 -7.25
N ARG A 249 12.40 1.68 -7.16
CA ARG A 249 13.30 1.94 -8.28
C ARG A 249 14.06 0.70 -8.74
N THR A 250 14.71 -0.01 -7.82
CA THR A 250 15.57 -1.15 -8.18
C THR A 250 14.78 -2.36 -8.66
N LEU A 251 13.54 -2.52 -8.17
CA LEU A 251 12.64 -3.58 -8.60
C LEU A 251 11.87 -3.24 -9.88
N ASP A 252 11.91 -1.99 -10.34
CA ASP A 252 11.36 -1.55 -11.63
C ASP A 252 12.44 -0.88 -12.48
N ALA A 253 13.46 -1.66 -12.83
CA ALA A 253 14.59 -1.19 -13.61
C ALA A 253 14.23 -0.92 -15.08
N LEU A 254 13.21 -1.60 -15.60
CA LEU A 254 12.88 -1.60 -17.03
C LEU A 254 11.74 -0.65 -17.40
N ASP A 255 11.01 -0.12 -16.42
CA ASP A 255 9.66 0.41 -16.65
C ASP A 255 8.72 -0.69 -17.21
N ILE A 256 7.42 -0.44 -17.20
CA ILE A 256 6.45 -1.34 -17.84
C ILE A 256 6.65 -1.44 -19.35
N GLU A 257 7.16 -0.39 -20.00
CA GLU A 257 7.47 -0.41 -21.44
C GLU A 257 8.59 -1.41 -21.78
N GLY A 258 9.68 -1.38 -21.01
CA GLY A 258 10.79 -2.31 -21.19
C GLY A 258 10.38 -3.74 -20.85
N LEU A 259 9.64 -3.92 -19.76
CA LEU A 259 9.12 -5.24 -19.38
C LEU A 259 8.15 -5.80 -20.44
N ALA A 260 7.30 -4.94 -21.01
CA ALA A 260 6.39 -5.35 -22.08
C ALA A 260 7.11 -5.80 -23.35
N THR A 261 8.23 -5.16 -23.67
CA THR A 261 9.08 -5.60 -24.78
C THR A 261 9.57 -7.04 -24.58
N LEU A 262 9.92 -7.41 -23.35
CA LEU A 262 10.37 -8.77 -23.03
C LEU A 262 9.22 -9.79 -23.07
N TRP A 263 8.07 -9.49 -22.48
CA TRP A 263 6.95 -10.44 -22.47
C TRP A 263 6.24 -10.59 -23.82
N ASN A 264 6.45 -9.66 -24.76
CA ASN A 264 5.97 -9.84 -26.13
C ASN A 264 6.83 -10.86 -26.89
N ALA A 265 8.04 -11.16 -26.40
CA ALA A 265 8.97 -12.11 -27.00
C ALA A 265 8.98 -13.49 -26.29
N ALA A 266 8.47 -13.59 -25.06
CA ALA A 266 8.44 -14.82 -24.28
C ALA A 266 7.25 -14.87 -23.31
N ASP A 267 6.82 -16.08 -22.94
CA ASP A 267 5.71 -16.27 -22.00
C ASP A 267 6.08 -15.80 -20.58
N VAL A 268 5.20 -14.99 -19.97
CA VAL A 268 5.33 -14.53 -18.58
C VAL A 268 5.12 -15.65 -17.56
N GLY A 269 4.42 -16.72 -17.97
CA GLY A 269 4.02 -17.83 -17.11
C GLY A 269 2.89 -17.47 -16.14
N GLY A 270 2.56 -18.41 -15.26
CA GLY A 270 1.51 -18.25 -14.25
C GLY A 270 1.97 -17.45 -13.02
N ASN A 271 1.01 -17.15 -12.13
CA ASN A 271 1.27 -16.46 -10.86
C ASN A 271 2.43 -17.12 -10.08
N PRO A 272 3.35 -16.34 -9.47
CA PRO A 272 4.53 -16.91 -8.85
C PRO A 272 4.19 -17.77 -7.64
N THR A 273 4.87 -18.90 -7.54
CA THR A 273 4.82 -19.79 -6.39
C THR A 273 5.62 -19.21 -5.22
N VAL A 274 5.40 -19.79 -4.04
CA VAL A 274 6.18 -19.48 -2.83
C VAL A 274 7.69 -19.71 -3.06
N SER A 275 8.08 -20.81 -3.71
CA SER A 275 9.48 -21.12 -3.99
C SER A 275 10.12 -20.08 -4.91
N GLU A 276 9.44 -19.70 -6.00
CA GLU A 276 9.94 -18.70 -6.94
C GLU A 276 10.17 -17.35 -6.27
N TRP A 277 9.27 -16.93 -5.38
CA TRP A 277 9.49 -15.72 -4.59
C TRP A 277 10.73 -15.83 -3.69
N HIS A 278 10.95 -16.97 -3.04
CA HIS A 278 12.11 -17.16 -2.17
C HIS A 278 13.43 -17.07 -2.95
N GLU A 279 13.49 -17.73 -4.09
CA GLU A 279 14.63 -17.69 -5.01
C GLU A 279 14.88 -16.29 -5.54
N PHE A 280 13.82 -15.61 -6.00
CA PHE A 280 13.88 -14.24 -6.48
C PHE A 280 14.39 -13.27 -5.42
N ILE A 281 13.83 -13.28 -4.20
CA ILE A 281 14.25 -12.37 -3.13
C ILE A 281 15.71 -12.62 -2.76
N THR A 282 16.14 -13.88 -2.73
CA THR A 282 17.53 -14.23 -2.45
C THR A 282 18.46 -13.71 -3.54
N SER A 283 18.10 -13.85 -4.81
CA SER A 283 18.84 -13.30 -5.95
C SER A 283 18.84 -11.76 -5.96
N TYR A 284 17.73 -11.11 -5.65
CA TYR A 284 17.63 -9.67 -5.58
C TYR A 284 18.49 -9.08 -4.45
N LEU A 285 18.44 -9.69 -3.26
CA LEU A 285 19.20 -9.20 -2.10
C LEU A 285 20.71 -9.39 -2.24
N SER A 286 21.18 -10.33 -3.08
CA SER A 286 22.63 -10.49 -3.32
C SER A 286 23.20 -9.36 -4.19
N SER A 287 22.41 -8.80 -5.11
CA SER A 287 22.82 -7.72 -6.02
C SER A 287 21.69 -6.71 -6.32
N PRO A 288 21.21 -5.91 -5.33
CA PRO A 288 20.02 -5.08 -5.49
C PRO A 288 20.10 -4.01 -6.58
N ASN A 289 21.32 -3.55 -6.91
CA ASN A 289 21.57 -2.47 -7.87
C ASN A 289 22.09 -2.97 -9.22
N ALA A 290 22.19 -4.29 -9.41
CA ALA A 290 22.68 -4.90 -10.64
C ALA A 290 21.68 -5.96 -11.10
N PRO A 291 20.51 -5.54 -11.63
CA PRO A 291 19.53 -6.47 -12.16
C PRO A 291 20.14 -7.25 -13.34
N PRO A 292 19.64 -8.47 -13.62
CA PRO A 292 20.09 -9.24 -14.77
C PRO A 292 19.78 -8.51 -16.07
N PRO A 293 20.45 -8.86 -17.18
CA PRO A 293 20.20 -8.28 -18.50
C PRO A 293 18.72 -8.29 -18.87
N ALA A 294 18.27 -7.25 -19.59
CA ALA A 294 16.92 -7.15 -20.13
C ALA A 294 16.77 -8.07 -21.36
N THR A 295 16.71 -9.38 -21.12
CA THR A 295 16.57 -10.41 -22.17
C THR A 295 15.43 -11.38 -21.84
N PRO A 296 14.83 -12.05 -22.85
CA PRO A 296 13.75 -13.01 -22.62
C PRO A 296 14.11 -14.13 -21.64
N GLU A 297 15.37 -14.55 -21.57
CA GLU A 297 15.84 -15.57 -20.61
C GLU A 297 15.69 -15.14 -19.15
N HIS A 298 15.75 -13.82 -18.89
CA HIS A 298 15.60 -13.24 -17.56
C HIS A 298 14.22 -12.61 -17.32
N LEU A 299 13.26 -12.81 -18.26
CA LEU A 299 11.92 -12.23 -18.16
C LEU A 299 11.27 -12.53 -16.81
N ARG A 300 11.39 -13.77 -16.32
CA ARG A 300 10.75 -14.19 -15.06
C ARG A 300 11.26 -13.37 -13.87
N TYR A 301 12.56 -13.10 -13.79
CA TYR A 301 13.13 -12.24 -12.75
C TYR A 301 12.48 -10.84 -12.80
N HIS A 302 12.43 -10.23 -13.99
CA HIS A 302 11.92 -8.87 -14.17
C HIS A 302 10.41 -8.78 -13.91
N VAL A 303 9.65 -9.83 -14.21
CA VAL A 303 8.23 -9.93 -13.82
C VAL A 303 8.08 -9.93 -12.30
N LEU A 304 8.80 -10.79 -11.58
CA LEU A 304 8.71 -10.86 -10.11
C LEU A 304 9.16 -9.54 -9.48
N ALA A 305 10.24 -8.94 -9.99
CA ALA A 305 10.70 -7.63 -9.58
C ALA A 305 9.60 -6.57 -9.76
N TYR A 306 8.99 -6.49 -10.94
CA TYR A 306 7.97 -5.50 -11.23
C TYR A 306 6.71 -5.65 -10.36
N LEU A 307 6.24 -6.88 -10.13
CA LEU A 307 5.11 -7.16 -9.22
C LEU A 307 5.39 -6.69 -7.78
N LEU A 308 6.63 -6.88 -7.33
CA LEU A 308 7.06 -6.43 -6.01
C LEU A 308 7.25 -4.91 -5.97
N SER A 309 7.79 -4.28 -7.02
CA SER A 309 7.83 -2.82 -7.17
C SER A 309 6.41 -2.23 -7.12
N ALA A 310 5.47 -2.82 -7.86
CA ALA A 310 4.06 -2.43 -7.86
C ALA A 310 3.40 -2.55 -6.48
N THR A 311 3.88 -3.48 -5.65
CA THR A 311 3.47 -3.58 -4.25
C THR A 311 3.91 -2.35 -3.45
N PHE A 312 5.19 -1.98 -3.53
CA PHE A 312 5.71 -0.80 -2.83
C PHE A 312 5.22 0.53 -3.40
N LYS A 313 4.85 0.60 -4.68
CA LYS A 313 4.24 1.76 -5.33
C LYS A 313 2.80 2.04 -4.87
N ASP A 314 2.09 1.00 -4.43
CA ASP A 314 0.69 1.05 -3.98
C ASP A 314 0.51 0.97 -2.45
N CYS A 315 1.61 0.77 -1.70
CA CYS A 315 1.57 0.67 -0.25
C CYS A 315 1.15 1.99 0.42
N SER A 316 0.86 1.91 1.72
CA SER A 316 0.59 3.09 2.56
C SER A 316 1.53 3.09 3.75
N ILE A 317 1.81 4.27 4.29
CA ILE A 317 2.48 4.41 5.59
C ILE A 317 1.48 4.99 6.59
N ILE A 318 1.47 4.44 7.79
CA ILE A 318 0.75 4.99 8.93
C ILE A 318 1.76 5.64 9.87
N VAL A 319 1.49 6.88 10.28
CA VAL A 319 2.32 7.67 11.17
C VAL A 319 1.54 8.00 12.44
N GLY A 320 1.99 7.48 13.58
CA GLY A 320 1.51 7.86 14.90
C GLY A 320 2.16 9.16 15.35
N ILE A 321 1.39 10.22 15.56
CA ILE A 321 1.94 11.56 15.82
C ILE A 321 2.55 11.64 17.22
N ALA A 322 1.88 11.06 18.22
CA ALA A 322 2.34 11.12 19.61
C ALA A 322 3.47 10.10 19.86
N SER A 323 3.33 8.89 19.32
CA SER A 323 4.36 7.84 19.47
C SER A 323 5.58 8.05 18.56
N ARG A 324 5.45 8.92 17.55
CA ARG A 324 6.45 9.13 16.48
C ARG A 324 6.81 7.85 15.71
N THR A 325 5.85 6.93 15.62
CA THR A 325 6.04 5.66 14.89
C THR A 325 5.70 5.81 13.42
N VAL A 326 6.32 4.98 12.59
CA VAL A 326 5.99 4.83 11.16
C VAL A 326 5.82 3.34 10.88
N THR A 327 4.73 2.97 10.21
CA THR A 327 4.47 1.57 9.84
C THR A 327 4.01 1.48 8.40
N VAL A 328 4.62 0.60 7.61
CA VAL A 328 4.25 0.34 6.22
C VAL A 328 3.17 -0.73 6.18
N ILE A 329 2.07 -0.45 5.48
CA ILE A 329 0.91 -1.33 5.34
C ILE A 329 0.53 -1.49 3.86
N ASP A 330 -0.52 -2.27 3.58
CA ASP A 330 -1.01 -2.56 2.22
C ASP A 330 0.04 -3.24 1.31
N LEU A 331 0.88 -4.10 1.90
CA LEU A 331 1.99 -4.76 1.22
C LEU A 331 1.60 -6.01 0.40
N ALA A 332 0.31 -6.27 0.15
CA ALA A 332 -0.13 -7.46 -0.58
C ALA A 332 0.54 -7.61 -1.96
N LEU A 333 1.10 -8.81 -2.23
CA LEU A 333 1.75 -9.13 -3.49
C LEU A 333 0.73 -9.07 -4.63
N LYS A 334 1.19 -8.57 -5.79
CA LYS A 334 0.32 -8.41 -6.96
C LYS A 334 0.35 -9.66 -7.83
N SER A 335 -0.78 -9.95 -8.46
CA SER A 335 -0.90 -11.01 -9.47
C SER A 335 -0.37 -10.56 -10.84
N ILE A 336 0.16 -11.52 -11.61
CA ILE A 336 0.60 -11.36 -13.00
C ILE A 336 -0.53 -10.92 -13.92
N ASP A 337 -1.77 -11.29 -13.60
CA ASP A 337 -2.95 -10.95 -14.38
C ASP A 337 -3.18 -9.42 -14.46
N ARG A 338 -2.49 -8.64 -13.62
CA ARG A 338 -2.55 -7.17 -13.65
C ARG A 338 -1.58 -6.52 -14.63
N LEU A 339 -0.57 -7.24 -15.14
CA LEU A 339 0.50 -6.68 -15.98
C LEU A 339 -0.07 -5.97 -17.22
N SER A 340 -0.88 -6.64 -18.02
CA SER A 340 -1.49 -6.06 -19.22
C SER A 340 -2.37 -4.86 -18.90
N LYS A 341 -3.10 -4.89 -17.78
CA LYS A 341 -3.91 -3.76 -17.32
C LYS A 341 -3.05 -2.55 -16.93
N TRP A 342 -1.91 -2.78 -16.28
CA TRP A 342 -0.99 -1.70 -15.92
C TRP A 342 -0.30 -1.10 -17.13
N GLU A 343 0.10 -1.93 -18.09
CA GLU A 343 0.66 -1.49 -19.37
C GLU A 343 -0.35 -0.63 -20.14
N GLN A 344 -1.60 -1.08 -20.25
CA GLN A 344 -2.68 -0.31 -20.88
C GLN A 344 -2.88 1.04 -20.16
N LEU A 345 -2.98 1.02 -18.83
CA LEU A 345 -3.17 2.24 -18.05
C LEU A 345 -1.98 3.21 -18.19
N ASP A 346 -0.76 2.69 -18.33
CA ASP A 346 0.41 3.53 -18.60
C ASP A 346 0.30 4.25 -19.95
N ARG A 347 -0.07 3.50 -21.00
CA ARG A 347 -0.33 4.07 -22.34
C ARG A 347 -1.45 5.11 -22.33
N GLU A 348 -2.56 4.86 -21.62
CA GLU A 348 -3.66 5.81 -21.49
C GLU A 348 -3.22 7.13 -20.85
N ILE A 349 -2.39 7.04 -19.80
CA ILE A 349 -1.91 8.22 -19.07
C ILE A 349 -0.92 9.02 -19.88
N LEU A 350 -0.02 8.34 -20.59
CA LEU A 350 0.93 9.00 -21.48
C LEU A 350 0.23 9.67 -22.65
N SER A 351 -0.75 9.00 -23.27
CA SER A 351 -1.54 9.56 -24.36
C SER A 351 -2.25 10.85 -23.93
N ALA A 352 -2.92 10.82 -22.78
CA ALA A 352 -3.59 11.99 -22.24
C ALA A 352 -2.61 13.13 -21.89
N TYR A 353 -1.47 12.80 -21.26
CA TYR A 353 -0.51 13.81 -20.83
C TYR A 353 0.35 14.37 -21.98
N ALA A 354 0.54 13.59 -23.05
CA ALA A 354 1.24 14.04 -24.26
C ALA A 354 0.47 15.17 -24.98
N ALA A 355 -0.85 15.24 -24.82
CA ALA A 355 -1.67 16.34 -25.34
C ALA A 355 -1.40 17.69 -24.64
N VAL A 356 -0.78 17.68 -23.45
CA VAL A 356 -0.38 18.92 -22.75
C VAL A 356 0.77 19.58 -23.50
N PRO A 357 0.70 20.89 -23.82
CA PRO A 357 1.80 21.61 -24.47
C PRO A 357 3.10 21.49 -23.67
N VAL A 358 4.23 21.36 -24.36
CA VAL A 358 5.53 21.04 -23.73
C VAL A 358 5.92 22.04 -22.64
N GLN A 359 5.63 23.32 -22.84
CA GLN A 359 5.90 24.39 -21.89
C GLN A 359 5.04 24.33 -20.61
N ASP A 360 3.86 23.71 -20.69
CA ASP A 360 2.91 23.60 -19.58
C ASP A 360 3.08 22.29 -18.80
N ARG A 361 3.89 21.36 -19.31
CA ARG A 361 4.18 20.09 -18.63
C ARG A 361 4.98 20.34 -17.36
N LYS A 362 4.46 19.83 -16.24
CA LYS A 362 5.11 19.89 -14.93
C LYS A 362 6.51 19.26 -14.97
N ILE A 363 7.49 19.97 -14.43
CA ILE A 363 8.83 19.44 -14.20
C ILE A 363 8.88 18.90 -12.77
N CYS A 364 9.00 17.59 -12.62
CA CYS A 364 9.17 16.94 -11.34
C CYS A 364 10.67 16.72 -11.10
N VAL A 365 11.14 16.98 -9.87
CA VAL A 365 12.56 16.84 -9.51
C VAL A 365 12.76 15.51 -8.79
N ASP A 366 13.46 14.57 -9.40
CA ASP A 366 13.90 13.34 -8.74
C ASP A 366 15.25 13.60 -8.07
N ALA A 367 15.27 13.66 -6.74
CA ALA A 367 16.51 13.91 -5.98
C ALA A 367 17.41 12.67 -5.86
N ALA A 368 16.97 11.50 -6.35
CA ALA A 368 17.69 10.22 -6.29
C ALA A 368 18.47 10.01 -4.97
N ILE A 369 17.77 9.61 -3.91
CA ILE A 369 18.38 9.22 -2.62
C ILE A 369 18.63 7.72 -2.57
#